data_AF-A0A951TXA9-F1
#
_entry.id   AF-A0A951TXA9-F1
#
_cell.length_a   1.000
_cell.length_b   1.000
_cell.length_c   1.000
_cell.angle_alpha   90.00
_cell.angle_beta   90.00
_cell.angle_gamma   90.00
#
_symmetry.space_group_name_H-M   'P 1'
#
loop_
_entity.id
_entity.type
_entity.pdbx_description
1 polymer ?
#
loop_
_entity_poly.entity_id
_entity_poly.type
_entity_poly.pdbx_seq_one_letter_code
_entity_poly.pdbx_strand_id
1 'polypeptide(L)'
;MNNFEAFAADHGFDYTPNGDLTSIPSIEFTKRGSDHKITDVVSGLIDGLPFRIFQFWFTIYDRQRAVTGSIMIIEIGFGVDVPPLITRSHNFIESFAISPPFGYHWLHLEGQFDQRYRLFVVPGVENPALEIYSPDTMEWLFDRLRYFDTQLAGTSLYISQSELAPHQTIDDAYKFAAAFGSRLAPVINRMNFEPGNSAEVLAATKVKTVITNIFIVLGLIIVVGGGLWLLMALTGGT
;
A
#
# COMPACT_ATOMS: atom_id res chain seq x y z
N MET A 1 -30.97 7.32 -5.36
CA MET A 1 -30.10 6.57 -4.46
C MET A 1 -28.98 5.99 -5.28
N ASN A 2 -27.73 6.36 -5.00
CA ASN A 2 -26.59 5.71 -5.64
C ASN A 2 -26.34 4.34 -5.00
N ASN A 3 -25.45 3.53 -5.58
CA ASN A 3 -25.22 2.16 -5.09
C ASN A 3 -24.66 2.11 -3.65
N PHE A 4 -23.90 3.12 -3.22
CA PHE A 4 -23.32 3.19 -1.87
C PHE A 4 -24.37 3.55 -0.82
N GLU A 5 -25.22 4.54 -1.10
CA GLU A 5 -26.34 4.93 -0.26
C GLU A 5 -27.34 3.77 -0.10
N ALA A 6 -27.60 3.04 -1.18
CA ALA A 6 -28.44 1.84 -1.14
C ALA A 6 -27.81 0.73 -0.27
N PHE A 7 -26.53 0.44 -0.50
CA PHE A 7 -25.78 -0.53 0.29
C PHE A 7 -25.77 -0.17 1.78
N ALA A 8 -25.55 1.12 2.11
CA ALA A 8 -25.58 1.57 3.49
C ALA A 8 -26.96 1.36 4.14
N ALA A 9 -28.03 1.71 3.43
CA ALA A 9 -29.39 1.53 3.92
C ALA A 9 -29.74 0.04 4.14
N ASP A 10 -29.34 -0.83 3.22
CA ASP A 10 -29.63 -2.28 3.28
C ASP A 10 -28.93 -2.97 4.46
N HIS A 11 -27.76 -2.47 4.87
CA HIS A 11 -26.96 -3.04 5.96
C HIS A 11 -27.05 -2.25 7.28
N GLY A 12 -27.78 -1.13 7.30
CA GLY A 12 -27.89 -0.26 8.48
C GLY A 12 -26.61 0.50 8.82
N PHE A 13 -25.82 0.84 7.81
CA PHE A 13 -24.59 1.64 7.91
C PHE A 13 -24.87 3.13 7.67
N ASP A 14 -23.90 3.96 8.05
CA ASP A 14 -23.94 5.40 7.80
C ASP A 14 -23.44 5.72 6.39
N TYR A 15 -24.08 6.67 5.70
CA TYR A 15 -23.65 7.19 4.40
C TYR A 15 -23.37 8.69 4.45
N THR A 16 -22.23 9.11 3.92
CA THR A 16 -21.93 10.53 3.66
C THR A 16 -21.45 10.72 2.21
N PRO A 17 -21.96 11.74 1.49
CA PRO A 17 -21.64 11.91 0.07
C PRO A 17 -20.19 12.34 -0.19
N ASN A 18 -19.54 12.96 0.81
CA ASN A 18 -18.16 13.42 0.73
C ASN A 18 -17.36 12.89 1.93
N GLY A 19 -16.08 12.61 1.71
CA GLY A 19 -15.13 12.22 2.76
C GLY A 19 -13.98 13.20 2.92
N ASP A 20 -13.28 13.10 4.05
CA ASP A 20 -12.11 13.91 4.37
C ASP A 20 -10.82 13.22 3.90
N LEU A 21 -10.10 13.82 2.95
CA LEU A 21 -8.82 13.30 2.46
C LEU A 21 -7.74 13.23 3.54
N THR A 22 -7.80 14.09 4.56
CA THR A 22 -6.80 14.10 5.63
C THR A 22 -6.92 12.88 6.54
N SER A 23 -8.04 12.15 6.47
CA SER A 23 -8.30 10.94 7.25
C SER A 23 -7.66 9.67 6.69
N ILE A 24 -6.92 9.73 5.57
CA ILE A 24 -6.23 8.57 4.96
C ILE A 24 -4.73 8.82 4.66
N PRO A 25 -3.95 9.38 5.60
CA PRO A 25 -2.60 9.89 5.33
C PRO A 25 -1.58 8.80 4.95
N SER A 26 -1.88 7.53 5.22
CA SER A 26 -0.92 6.42 5.14
C SER A 26 -1.09 5.53 3.90
N ILE A 27 -2.05 5.84 3.02
CA ILE A 27 -2.27 5.02 1.81
C ILE A 27 -1.34 5.48 0.69
N GLU A 28 -0.59 4.57 0.07
CA GLU A 28 0.35 4.93 -1.01
C GLU A 28 -0.38 5.44 -2.27
N PHE A 29 -1.65 5.05 -2.47
CA PHE A 29 -2.48 5.56 -3.56
C PHE A 29 -2.67 7.07 -3.53
N THR A 30 -2.73 7.69 -2.35
CA THR A 30 -2.92 9.14 -2.22
C THR A 30 -1.70 9.93 -2.70
N LYS A 31 -0.55 9.28 -2.88
CA LYS A 31 0.66 9.91 -3.40
C LYS A 31 0.72 9.90 -4.94
N ARG A 32 -0.18 9.17 -5.60
CA ARG A 32 -0.21 9.04 -7.06
C ARG A 32 -1.22 10.00 -7.66
N GLY A 33 -0.82 10.71 -8.71
CA GLY A 33 -1.71 11.62 -9.44
C GLY A 33 -1.99 12.93 -8.70
N SER A 34 -3.02 13.64 -9.14
CA SER A 34 -3.51 14.91 -8.57
C SER A 34 -5.03 14.90 -8.39
N ASP A 35 -5.56 16.00 -7.85
CA ASP A 35 -7.01 16.26 -7.76
C ASP A 35 -7.78 15.16 -7.00
N HIS A 36 -7.17 14.69 -5.93
CA HIS A 36 -7.74 13.64 -5.09
C HIS A 36 -9.07 14.09 -4.49
N LYS A 37 -10.04 13.17 -4.43
CA LYS A 37 -11.28 13.34 -3.69
C LYS A 37 -11.83 12.00 -3.20
N ILE A 38 -12.48 12.04 -2.04
CA ILE A 38 -13.24 10.92 -1.49
C ILE A 38 -14.72 11.25 -1.63
N THR A 39 -15.47 10.37 -2.26
CA THR A 39 -16.94 10.46 -2.36
C THR A 39 -17.57 9.16 -1.88
N ASP A 40 -18.88 9.23 -1.62
CA ASP A 40 -19.72 8.05 -1.38
C ASP A 40 -19.21 7.16 -0.25
N VAL A 41 -19.02 7.77 0.93
CA VAL A 41 -18.46 7.08 2.08
C VAL A 41 -19.57 6.33 2.81
N VAL A 42 -19.41 5.02 2.94
CA VAL A 42 -20.19 4.17 3.82
C VAL A 42 -19.32 3.83 5.02
N SER A 43 -19.84 4.01 6.24
CA SER A 43 -19.09 3.75 7.48
C SER A 43 -19.90 2.90 8.45
N GLY A 44 -19.21 2.08 9.25
CA GLY A 44 -19.86 1.26 10.27
C GLY A 44 -18.87 0.39 11.04
N LEU A 45 -19.36 -0.75 11.52
CA LEU A 45 -18.56 -1.78 12.19
C LEU A 45 -18.65 -3.11 11.44
N ILE A 46 -17.51 -3.79 11.28
CA ILE A 46 -17.39 -5.18 10.81
C ILE A 46 -16.75 -5.98 11.94
N ASP A 47 -17.47 -6.95 12.51
CA ASP A 47 -16.99 -7.77 13.61
C ASP A 47 -16.37 -6.94 14.77
N GLY A 48 -16.95 -5.77 15.03
CA GLY A 48 -16.50 -4.82 16.05
C GLY A 48 -15.35 -3.89 15.63
N LEU A 49 -14.80 -4.04 14.42
CA LEU A 49 -13.77 -3.16 13.86
C LEU A 49 -14.42 -2.01 13.07
N PRO A 50 -13.97 -0.76 13.26
CA PRO A 50 -14.41 0.35 12.42
C PRO A 50 -14.01 0.10 10.97
N PHE A 51 -14.94 0.32 10.04
CA PHE A 51 -14.66 0.24 8.61
C PHE A 51 -15.24 1.42 7.85
N ARG A 52 -14.66 1.67 6.67
CA ARG A 52 -15.20 2.58 5.67
C ARG A 52 -15.10 1.96 4.29
N ILE A 53 -16.09 2.19 3.44
CA ILE A 53 -16.03 1.92 1.99
C ILE A 53 -16.26 3.24 1.30
N PHE A 54 -15.40 3.62 0.35
CA PHE A 54 -15.55 4.88 -0.34
C PHE A 54 -14.97 4.85 -1.75
N GLN A 55 -15.44 5.77 -2.59
CA GLN A 55 -14.88 6.01 -3.91
C GLN A 55 -13.72 7.01 -3.79
N PHE A 56 -12.52 6.59 -4.19
CA PHE A 56 -11.35 7.45 -4.27
C PHE A 56 -11.09 7.83 -5.73
N TRP A 57 -11.15 9.11 -6.03
CA TRP A 57 -10.89 9.63 -7.36
C TRP A 57 -9.54 10.31 -7.44
N PHE A 58 -8.93 10.23 -8.61
CA PHE A 58 -7.66 10.87 -8.87
C PHE A 58 -7.44 11.07 -10.37
N THR A 59 -6.55 11.99 -10.72
CA THR A 59 -6.11 12.25 -12.09
C THR A 59 -4.66 11.83 -12.27
N ILE A 60 -4.38 11.00 -13.27
CA ILE A 60 -3.02 10.68 -13.71
C ILE A 60 -2.72 11.34 -15.05
N TYR A 61 -1.46 11.73 -15.24
CA TYR A 61 -0.97 12.25 -16.51
C TYR A 61 -0.18 11.16 -17.23
N ASP A 62 -0.69 10.70 -18.36
CA ASP A 62 0.01 9.76 -19.26
C ASP A 62 0.27 10.45 -20.59
N ARG A 63 1.55 10.61 -20.96
CA ARG A 63 2.00 11.20 -22.24
C ARG A 63 1.24 12.48 -22.62
N GLN A 64 1.12 13.41 -21.68
CA GLN A 64 0.41 14.71 -21.80
C GLN A 64 -1.13 14.63 -21.83
N ARG A 65 -1.72 13.45 -21.66
CA ARG A 65 -3.17 13.29 -21.49
C ARG A 65 -3.50 13.11 -20.02
N ALA A 66 -4.40 13.95 -19.51
CA ALA A 66 -5.00 13.74 -18.20
C ALA A 66 -6.06 12.64 -18.30
N VAL A 67 -5.98 11.64 -17.43
CA VAL A 67 -6.98 10.59 -17.26
C VAL A 67 -7.44 10.63 -15.81
N THR A 68 -8.70 11.00 -15.61
CA THR A 68 -9.36 10.90 -14.32
C THR A 68 -10.01 9.54 -14.21
N GLY A 69 -9.73 8.85 -13.11
CA GLY A 69 -10.34 7.56 -12.81
C GLY A 69 -10.69 7.48 -11.34
N SER A 70 -11.22 6.33 -10.94
CA SER A 70 -11.60 6.12 -9.56
C SER A 70 -11.43 4.66 -9.16
N ILE A 71 -11.18 4.44 -7.89
CA ILE A 71 -11.10 3.10 -7.31
C ILE A 71 -11.97 3.07 -6.07
N MET A 72 -12.59 1.92 -5.81
CA MET A 72 -13.24 1.69 -4.53
C MET A 72 -12.19 1.25 -3.53
N ILE A 73 -12.19 1.89 -2.35
CA ILE A 73 -11.32 1.55 -1.24
C ILE A 73 -12.19 1.10 -0.07
N ILE A 74 -11.79 -0.01 0.55
CA ILE A 74 -12.29 -0.46 1.84
C ILE A 74 -11.17 -0.28 2.85
N GLU A 75 -11.46 0.42 3.93
CA GLU A 75 -10.59 0.57 5.09
C GLU A 75 -11.17 -0.22 6.26
N ILE A 76 -10.32 -0.98 6.96
CA ILE A 76 -10.62 -1.61 8.25
C ILE A 76 -9.60 -1.14 9.26
N GLY A 77 -10.06 -0.47 10.32
CA GLY A 77 -9.21 -0.01 11.41
C GLY A 77 -9.06 -1.07 12.50
N PHE A 78 -7.82 -1.36 12.89
CA PHE A 78 -7.51 -2.28 14.00
C PHE A 78 -7.30 -1.56 15.33
N GLY A 79 -7.13 -0.23 15.33
CA GLY A 79 -6.90 0.56 16.54
C GLY A 79 -5.51 0.39 17.17
N VAL A 80 -4.64 -0.42 16.55
CA VAL A 80 -3.24 -0.63 16.92
C VAL A 80 -2.38 -0.49 15.66
N ASP A 81 -1.10 -0.18 15.84
CA ASP A 81 -0.16 -0.08 14.71
C ASP A 81 -0.05 -1.42 13.98
N VAL A 82 0.02 -1.36 12.65
CA VAL A 82 0.19 -2.51 11.78
C VAL A 82 1.53 -2.46 11.05
N PRO A 83 2.12 -3.63 10.72
CA PRO A 83 3.32 -3.67 9.91
C PRO A 83 3.06 -3.08 8.52
N PRO A 84 3.93 -2.19 8.00
CA PRO A 84 3.77 -1.61 6.67
C PRO A 84 4.02 -2.67 5.59
N LEU A 85 2.94 -3.09 4.93
CA LEU A 85 2.93 -4.16 3.92
C LEU A 85 2.08 -3.75 2.73
N ILE A 86 2.48 -4.16 1.52
CA ILE A 86 1.71 -3.96 0.30
C ILE A 86 1.64 -5.29 -0.44
N THR A 87 0.44 -5.78 -0.72
CA THR A 87 0.23 -6.93 -1.59
C THR A 87 -0.42 -6.48 -2.87
N ARG A 88 0.23 -6.82 -3.97
CA ARG A 88 -0.20 -6.43 -5.31
C ARG A 88 -0.62 -7.66 -6.10
N SER A 89 -1.79 -7.62 -6.73
CA SER A 89 -2.21 -8.62 -7.70
C SER A 89 -1.52 -8.39 -9.05
N HIS A 90 -1.06 -9.48 -9.69
CA HIS A 90 -0.58 -9.44 -11.07
C HIS A 90 -1.68 -9.07 -12.09
N ASN A 91 -2.96 -9.18 -11.71
CA ASN A 91 -4.10 -8.86 -12.59
C ASN A 91 -4.62 -7.42 -12.40
N PHE A 92 -4.01 -6.62 -11.53
CA PHE A 92 -4.38 -5.23 -11.34
C PHE A 92 -3.82 -4.38 -12.50
N ILE A 93 -4.61 -3.43 -13.04
CA ILE A 93 -4.10 -2.53 -14.09
C ILE A 93 -2.93 -1.71 -13.51
N GLU A 94 -1.75 -1.78 -14.12
CA GLU A 94 -0.56 -1.06 -13.62
C GLU A 94 -0.79 0.46 -13.45
N SER A 95 -1.61 1.07 -14.30
CA SER A 95 -2.03 2.49 -14.21
C SER A 95 -2.79 2.84 -12.93
N PHE A 96 -3.37 1.86 -12.26
CA PHE A 96 -4.15 2.03 -11.04
C PHE A 96 -3.59 1.26 -9.84
N ALA A 97 -2.58 0.40 -10.01
CA ALA A 97 -2.01 -0.44 -8.94
C ALA A 97 -1.22 0.35 -7.88
N ILE A 98 -1.11 -0.20 -6.65
CA ILE A 98 -0.27 0.38 -5.58
C ILE A 98 1.19 0.23 -5.97
N SER A 99 1.87 1.32 -6.33
CA SER A 99 3.32 1.30 -6.47
C SER A 99 3.99 1.28 -5.11
N PRO A 100 4.76 0.22 -4.76
CA PRO A 100 5.50 0.21 -3.53
C PRO A 100 6.47 1.40 -3.54
N PRO A 101 6.48 2.24 -2.49
CA PRO A 101 7.33 3.41 -2.46
C PRO A 101 8.78 2.99 -2.23
N PHE A 102 9.68 3.98 -2.33
CA PHE A 102 11.08 3.76 -2.03
C PHE A 102 11.29 3.17 -0.63
N GLY A 103 12.16 2.17 -0.54
CA GLY A 103 12.49 1.46 0.71
C GLY A 103 11.72 0.16 0.91
N TYR A 104 10.69 -0.11 0.12
CA TYR A 104 10.07 -1.44 0.08
C TYR A 104 10.88 -2.37 -0.82
N HIS A 105 10.92 -3.64 -0.47
CA HIS A 105 11.47 -4.72 -1.29
C HIS A 105 10.47 -5.87 -1.39
N TRP A 106 10.59 -6.65 -2.45
CA TRP A 106 9.77 -7.84 -2.62
C TRP A 106 10.24 -8.92 -1.64
N LEU A 107 9.33 -9.37 -0.78
CA LEU A 107 9.50 -10.57 0.03
C LEU A 107 8.94 -11.77 -0.76
N HIS A 108 9.82 -12.67 -1.16
CA HIS A 108 9.44 -13.92 -1.79
C HIS A 108 8.78 -14.85 -0.78
N LEU A 109 7.56 -15.28 -1.07
CA LEU A 109 6.84 -16.24 -0.24
C LEU A 109 6.94 -17.64 -0.84
N GLU A 110 6.92 -18.65 0.02
CA GLU A 110 6.99 -20.04 -0.42
C GLU A 110 5.74 -20.47 -1.22
N GLY A 111 5.88 -21.53 -2.02
CA GLY A 111 4.78 -22.11 -2.78
C GLY A 111 4.44 -21.34 -4.06
N GLN A 112 3.15 -21.19 -4.36
CA GLN A 112 2.66 -20.61 -5.61
C GLN A 112 2.20 -19.16 -5.48
N PHE A 113 2.28 -18.55 -4.29
CA PHE A 113 1.72 -17.21 -4.05
C PHE A 113 2.33 -16.15 -4.98
N ASP A 114 3.65 -16.20 -5.17
CA ASP A 114 4.43 -15.34 -6.07
C ASP A 114 4.02 -15.44 -7.56
N GLN A 115 3.27 -16.49 -7.95
CA GLN A 115 2.75 -16.61 -9.32
C GLN A 115 1.61 -15.64 -9.59
N ARG A 116 0.90 -15.20 -8.55
CA ARG A 116 -0.31 -14.37 -8.65
C ARG A 116 -0.18 -13.02 -7.98
N TYR A 117 0.66 -12.92 -6.96
CA TYR A 117 0.77 -11.73 -6.13
C TYR A 117 2.23 -11.40 -5.87
N ARG A 118 2.50 -10.15 -5.51
CA ARG A 118 3.79 -9.73 -4.94
C ARG A 118 3.54 -9.09 -3.59
N LEU A 119 4.27 -9.55 -2.58
CA LEU A 119 4.29 -8.95 -1.26
C LEU A 119 5.51 -8.04 -1.14
N PHE A 120 5.27 -6.77 -0.86
CA PHE A 120 6.30 -5.77 -0.61
C PHE A 120 6.33 -5.39 0.85
N VAL A 121 7.53 -5.36 1.42
CA VAL A 121 7.77 -5.08 2.84
C VAL A 121 8.92 -4.08 2.99
N VAL A 122 8.96 -3.37 4.11
CA VAL A 122 10.15 -2.58 4.50
C VAL A 122 11.13 -3.44 5.30
N PRO A 123 12.42 -3.07 5.38
CA PRO A 123 13.41 -3.81 6.16
C PRO A 123 13.00 -3.97 7.63
N GLY A 124 13.14 -5.18 8.18
CA GLY A 124 12.82 -5.51 9.57
C GLY A 124 11.36 -5.92 9.81
N VAL A 125 10.54 -5.92 8.77
CA VAL A 125 9.11 -6.29 8.84
C VAL A 125 8.85 -7.66 8.19
N GLU A 126 9.89 -8.37 7.75
CA GLU A 126 9.79 -9.68 7.11
C GLU A 126 9.12 -10.73 8.01
N ASN A 127 9.50 -10.80 9.29
CA ASN A 127 8.90 -11.75 10.24
C ASN A 127 7.40 -11.47 10.49
N PRO A 128 6.98 -10.24 10.83
CA PRO A 128 5.55 -9.89 10.88
C PRO A 128 4.80 -10.22 9.58
N ALA A 129 5.45 -9.99 8.43
CA ALA A 129 4.85 -10.30 7.13
C ALA A 129 4.60 -11.81 6.96
N LEU A 130 5.53 -12.66 7.39
CA LEU A 130 5.38 -14.12 7.35
C LEU A 130 4.30 -14.63 8.32
N GLU A 131 4.10 -13.96 9.46
CA GLU A 131 3.00 -14.30 10.39
C GLU A 131 1.63 -13.95 9.78
N ILE A 132 1.52 -12.79 9.13
CA ILE A 132 0.30 -12.35 8.45
C ILE A 132 0.01 -13.25 7.24
N TYR A 133 1.01 -13.46 6.40
CA TYR A 133 0.96 -14.30 5.21
C TYR A 133 1.40 -15.73 5.53
N SER A 134 0.82 -16.30 6.60
CA SER A 134 0.97 -17.72 6.89
C SER A 134 0.44 -18.59 5.74
N PRO A 135 0.86 -19.86 5.60
CA PRO A 135 0.37 -20.76 4.56
C PRO A 135 -1.16 -20.80 4.44
N ASP A 136 -1.87 -20.88 5.57
CA ASP A 136 -3.33 -20.89 5.61
C ASP A 136 -3.95 -19.58 5.10
N THR A 137 -3.31 -18.44 5.40
CA THR A 137 -3.79 -17.14 4.90
C THR A 137 -3.50 -17.01 3.41
N MET A 138 -2.32 -17.43 2.95
CA MET A 138 -1.97 -17.43 1.52
C MET A 138 -2.92 -18.32 0.70
N GLU A 139 -3.23 -19.52 1.18
CA GLU A 139 -4.19 -20.42 0.53
C GLU A 139 -5.59 -19.79 0.46
N TRP A 140 -6.03 -19.19 1.57
CA TRP A 140 -7.32 -18.49 1.58
C TRP A 140 -7.38 -17.32 0.59
N LEU A 141 -6.29 -16.56 0.47
CA LEU A 141 -6.18 -15.41 -0.42
C LEU A 141 -6.01 -15.78 -1.91
N PHE A 142 -5.52 -17.00 -2.21
CA PHE A 142 -5.00 -17.37 -3.52
C PHE A 142 -5.96 -17.10 -4.69
N ASP A 143 -7.25 -17.37 -4.49
CA ASP A 143 -8.32 -17.10 -5.48
C ASP A 143 -9.12 -15.83 -5.19
N ARG A 144 -8.98 -15.25 -3.99
CA ARG A 144 -9.83 -14.14 -3.51
C ARG A 144 -9.22 -12.77 -3.76
N LEU A 145 -7.90 -12.64 -3.74
CA LEU A 145 -7.20 -11.38 -3.99
C LEU A 145 -7.09 -10.99 -5.47
N ARG A 146 -7.61 -11.81 -6.40
CA ARG A 146 -7.35 -11.65 -7.83
C ARG A 146 -7.59 -10.22 -8.35
N TYR A 147 -8.57 -9.52 -7.79
CA TYR A 147 -8.98 -8.19 -8.22
C TYR A 147 -8.69 -7.09 -7.19
N PHE A 148 -7.97 -7.43 -6.12
CA PHE A 148 -7.68 -6.54 -5.02
C PHE A 148 -6.19 -6.38 -4.83
N ASP A 149 -5.77 -5.13 -4.65
CA ASP A 149 -4.51 -4.80 -3.99
C ASP A 149 -4.83 -4.51 -2.52
N THR A 150 -3.90 -4.80 -1.62
CA THR A 150 -4.07 -4.54 -0.18
C THR A 150 -2.85 -3.85 0.40
N GLN A 151 -3.07 -2.97 1.37
CA GLN A 151 -2.01 -2.28 2.10
C GLN A 151 -2.33 -2.28 3.59
N LEU A 152 -1.37 -2.68 4.41
CA LEU A 152 -1.38 -2.41 5.85
C LEU A 152 -0.52 -1.18 6.09
N ALA A 153 -1.07 -0.15 6.72
CA ALA A 153 -0.34 1.06 7.08
C ALA A 153 -1.02 1.84 8.20
N GLY A 154 -0.21 2.43 9.08
CA GLY A 154 -0.71 3.12 10.27
C GLY A 154 -1.41 2.12 11.18
N THR A 155 -2.73 2.26 11.34
CA THR A 155 -3.57 1.37 12.15
C THR A 155 -4.63 0.62 11.35
N SER A 156 -4.50 0.60 10.01
CA SER A 156 -5.58 0.15 9.13
C SER A 156 -5.08 -0.80 8.04
N LEU A 157 -5.99 -1.69 7.62
CA LEU A 157 -5.93 -2.39 6.34
C LEU A 157 -6.72 -1.59 5.31
N TYR A 158 -6.11 -1.37 4.15
CA TYR A 158 -6.73 -0.80 2.98
C TYR A 158 -6.82 -1.85 1.89
N ILE A 159 -7.99 -2.01 1.28
CA ILE A 159 -8.26 -2.93 0.18
C ILE A 159 -8.78 -2.08 -0.96
N SER A 160 -8.06 -2.08 -2.09
CA SER A 160 -8.48 -1.37 -3.29
C SER A 160 -8.92 -2.34 -4.36
N GLN A 161 -10.07 -2.08 -4.95
CA GLN A 161 -10.59 -2.88 -6.06
C GLN A 161 -10.25 -2.23 -7.40
N SER A 162 -9.80 -3.05 -8.35
CA SER A 162 -9.58 -2.64 -9.74
C SER A 162 -10.90 -2.45 -10.49
N GLU A 163 -10.97 -1.45 -11.37
CA GLU A 163 -12.09 -1.27 -12.32
C GLU A 163 -12.28 -2.49 -13.25
N LEU A 164 -11.28 -3.38 -13.41
CA LEU A 164 -11.38 -4.64 -14.18
C LEU A 164 -12.19 -5.75 -13.52
N ALA A 165 -12.89 -5.48 -12.42
CA ALA A 165 -13.81 -6.41 -11.81
C ALA A 165 -15.28 -6.05 -12.15
N PRO A 166 -15.71 -6.12 -13.43
CA PRO A 166 -17.00 -5.61 -13.91
C PRO A 166 -18.22 -6.35 -13.31
N HIS A 167 -17.98 -7.42 -12.56
CA HIS A 167 -19.01 -8.23 -11.90
C HIS A 167 -18.91 -8.22 -10.38
N GLN A 168 -17.90 -7.57 -9.78
CA GLN A 168 -17.81 -7.48 -8.33
C GLN A 168 -18.65 -6.30 -7.84
N THR A 169 -19.60 -6.61 -6.96
CA THR A 169 -20.46 -5.63 -6.31
C THR A 169 -19.79 -5.08 -5.04
N ILE A 170 -20.34 -3.99 -4.49
CA ILE A 170 -19.93 -3.46 -3.18
C ILE A 170 -20.08 -4.56 -2.10
N ASP A 171 -21.11 -5.39 -2.21
CA ASP A 171 -21.37 -6.50 -1.29
C ASP A 171 -20.29 -7.60 -1.36
N ASP A 172 -19.79 -7.92 -2.56
CA ASP A 172 -18.68 -8.88 -2.73
C ASP A 172 -17.40 -8.36 -2.11
N ALA A 173 -17.10 -7.08 -2.33
CA ALA A 173 -15.93 -6.42 -1.77
C ALA A 173 -16.04 -6.32 -0.24
N TYR A 174 -17.21 -5.97 0.29
CA TYR A 174 -17.50 -5.95 1.72
C TYR A 174 -17.33 -7.33 2.35
N LYS A 175 -17.89 -8.39 1.76
CA LYS A 175 -17.74 -9.78 2.25
C LYS A 175 -16.28 -10.22 2.27
N PHE A 176 -15.54 -9.89 1.21
CA PHE A 176 -14.10 -10.15 1.16
C PHE A 176 -13.37 -9.41 2.29
N ALA A 177 -13.60 -8.12 2.41
CA ALA A 177 -12.96 -7.27 3.41
C ALA A 177 -13.28 -7.74 4.83
N ALA A 178 -14.54 -8.09 5.12
CA ALA A 178 -14.93 -8.62 6.40
C ALA A 178 -14.23 -9.93 6.72
N ALA A 179 -14.26 -10.90 5.80
CA ALA A 179 -13.58 -12.17 6.02
C ALA A 179 -12.05 -12.00 6.18
N PHE A 180 -11.44 -11.07 5.44
CA PHE A 180 -10.01 -10.82 5.55
C PHE A 180 -9.65 -10.09 6.85
N GLY A 181 -10.37 -9.03 7.19
CA GLY A 181 -10.21 -8.27 8.42
C GLY A 181 -10.33 -9.16 9.66
N SER A 182 -11.35 -10.01 9.73
CA SER A 182 -11.57 -10.91 10.86
C SER A 182 -10.50 -12.00 10.97
N ARG A 183 -9.89 -12.40 9.85
CA ARG A 183 -8.73 -13.32 9.85
C ARG A 183 -7.46 -12.63 10.34
N LEU A 184 -7.26 -11.36 9.99
CA LEU A 184 -6.08 -10.59 10.36
C LEU A 184 -6.13 -10.07 11.80
N ALA A 185 -7.30 -9.66 12.28
CA ALA A 185 -7.48 -9.08 13.61
C ALA A 185 -6.79 -9.86 14.74
N PRO A 186 -6.96 -11.20 14.89
CA PRO A 186 -6.27 -11.94 15.94
C PRO A 186 -4.76 -12.01 15.74
N VAL A 187 -4.25 -11.95 14.51
CA VAL A 187 -2.80 -11.91 14.25
C VAL A 187 -2.24 -10.55 14.66
N ILE A 188 -2.87 -9.47 14.18
CA ILE A 188 -2.48 -8.08 14.49
C ILE A 188 -2.50 -7.82 15.99
N ASN A 189 -3.55 -8.26 16.68
CA ASN A 189 -3.65 -8.10 18.14
C ASN A 189 -2.58 -8.88 18.91
N ARG A 190 -2.05 -9.99 18.36
CA ARG A 190 -0.94 -10.74 19.00
C ARG A 190 0.41 -10.09 18.76
N MET A 191 0.60 -9.44 17.61
CA MET A 191 1.88 -8.84 17.24
C MET A 191 2.26 -7.65 18.12
N ASN A 192 1.31 -7.02 18.83
CA ASN A 192 1.55 -5.91 19.76
C ASN A 192 2.56 -4.89 19.20
N PHE A 193 2.35 -4.44 17.95
CA PHE A 193 3.22 -3.46 17.32
C PHE A 193 3.17 -2.18 18.14
N GLU A 194 4.29 -1.79 18.77
CA GLU A 194 4.32 -0.57 19.57
C GLU A 194 4.07 0.66 18.66
N PRO A 195 3.18 1.57 19.07
CA PRO A 195 2.89 2.79 18.33
C PRO A 195 4.17 3.59 18.04
N GLY A 196 4.46 3.85 16.76
CA GLY A 196 5.58 4.69 16.33
C GLY A 196 6.79 3.95 15.75
N ASN A 197 6.88 2.63 15.93
CA ASN A 197 8.02 1.85 15.42
C ASN A 197 8.01 1.79 13.88
N SER A 198 6.83 1.80 13.24
CA SER A 198 6.71 1.83 11.77
C SER A 198 7.27 3.12 11.15
N ALA A 199 7.02 4.26 11.79
CA ALA A 199 7.55 5.56 11.36
C ALA A 199 9.06 5.66 11.61
N GLU A 200 9.54 5.09 12.71
CA GLU A 200 10.96 5.05 13.06
C GLU A 200 11.75 4.11 12.14
N VAL A 201 11.20 2.95 11.77
CA VAL A 201 11.78 2.02 10.78
C VAL A 201 11.82 2.66 9.38
N LEU A 202 10.74 3.33 8.95
CA LEU A 202 10.70 4.09 7.69
C LEU A 202 11.68 5.27 7.69
N ALA A 203 11.82 5.98 8.82
CA ALA A 203 12.76 7.10 8.97
C ALA A 203 14.22 6.62 9.02
N ALA A 204 14.53 5.56 9.76
CA ALA A 204 15.85 4.95 9.84
C ALA A 204 16.32 4.43 8.48
N THR A 205 15.39 3.86 7.69
CA THR A 205 15.65 3.43 6.30
C THR A 205 15.99 4.63 5.42
N LYS A 206 15.22 5.73 5.48
CA LYS A 206 15.55 6.97 4.74
C LYS A 206 16.92 7.54 5.10
N VAL A 207 17.25 7.61 6.39
CA VAL A 207 18.53 8.18 6.86
C VAL A 207 19.72 7.33 6.40
N LYS A 208 19.63 6.00 6.54
CA LYS A 208 20.71 5.08 6.14
C LYS A 208 21.01 5.20 4.65
N THR A 209 19.97 5.32 3.80
CA THR A 209 20.15 5.45 2.36
C THR A 209 20.67 6.81 1.91
N VAL A 210 20.25 7.92 2.53
CA VAL A 210 20.82 9.25 2.25
C VAL A 210 22.32 9.26 2.52
N ILE A 211 22.74 8.65 3.64
CA ILE A 211 24.15 8.51 4.00
C ILE A 211 24.90 7.67 2.95
N THR A 212 24.36 6.51 2.54
CA THR A 212 24.98 5.68 1.49
C THR A 212 25.14 6.41 0.16
N ASN A 213 24.13 7.16 -0.28
CA ASN A 213 24.20 7.92 -1.53
C ASN A 213 25.22 9.08 -1.46
N ILE A 214 25.33 9.75 -0.32
CA ILE A 214 26.38 10.77 -0.10
C ILE A 214 27.77 10.14 -0.21
N PHE A 215 28.00 8.96 0.38
CA PHE A 215 29.29 8.28 0.28
C PHE A 215 29.62 7.83 -1.15
N ILE A 216 28.64 7.37 -1.93
CA ILE A 216 28.85 7.03 -3.35
C ILE A 216 29.24 8.26 -4.15
N VAL A 217 28.53 9.38 -3.98
CA VAL A 217 28.81 10.64 -4.68
C VAL A 217 30.19 11.19 -4.29
N LEU A 218 30.54 11.19 -3.01
CA LEU A 218 31.85 11.62 -2.54
C LEU A 218 32.97 10.69 -3.04
N GLY A 219 32.75 9.38 -3.05
CA GLY A 219 33.69 8.41 -3.62
C GLY A 219 33.93 8.65 -5.11
N LEU A 220 32.87 8.94 -5.88
CA LEU A 220 32.97 9.28 -7.30
C LEU A 220 33.73 10.59 -7.54
N ILE A 221 33.50 11.62 -6.70
CA ILE A 221 34.23 12.89 -6.78
C ILE A 221 35.72 12.68 -6.49
N ILE A 222 36.08 11.82 -5.53
CA ILE A 222 37.48 11.52 -5.20
C ILE A 222 38.16 10.75 -6.34
N VAL A 223 37.48 9.78 -6.97
CA VAL A 223 38.02 9.02 -8.10
C VAL A 223 38.20 9.89 -9.33
N VAL A 224 37.22 10.73 -9.66
CA VAL A 224 37.29 11.64 -10.81
C VAL A 224 38.29 12.77 -10.56
N GLY A 225 38.32 13.35 -9.36
CA GLY A 225 39.27 14.39 -8.98
C GLY A 225 40.71 13.89 -8.88
N GLY A 226 40.91 12.68 -8.33
CA GLY A 226 42.23 12.04 -8.25
C GLY A 226 42.76 11.59 -9.61
N GLY A 227 41.88 11.09 -10.49
CA GLY A 227 42.23 10.73 -11.87
C GLY A 227 42.65 11.94 -12.72
N LEU A 228 41.98 13.09 -12.53
CA LEU A 228 42.32 14.33 -13.23
C LEU A 228 43.68 14.90 -12.78
N TRP A 229 44.01 14.77 -11.49
CA TRP A 229 45.31 15.17 -10.95
C TRP A 229 46.46 14.30 -11.47
N LEU A 230 46.23 12.98 -11.59
CA LEU A 230 47.23 12.04 -12.13
C LEU A 230 47.48 12.28 -13.63
N LEU A 231 46.44 12.63 -14.40
CA LEU A 231 46.57 12.95 -15.82
C LEU A 231 47.37 14.25 -16.04
N MET A 232 47.16 15.28 -15.21
CA MET A 232 47.91 16.53 -15.31
C MET A 232 49.38 16.39 -14.92
N ALA A 233 49.70 15.49 -13.97
CA ALA A 233 51.08 15.22 -13.57
C ALA A 233 51.90 14.48 -14.65
N LEU A 234 51.24 13.69 -15.51
CA LEU A 234 51.89 12.94 -16.60
C LEU A 234 52.11 13.77 -17.87
N THR A 235 51.41 14.90 -18.04
CA THR A 235 51.54 15.78 -19.22
C THR A 235 52.43 17.00 -19.00
N GLY A 236 52.94 17.22 -17.78
CA GLY A 236 53.68 18.43 -17.39
C GLY A 236 55.21 18.29 -17.26
N GLY A 237 55.81 17.28 -17.90
CA GLY A 237 57.25 17.01 -17.81
C GLY A 237 57.99 17.26 -19.12
N THR A 238 58.32 18.52 -19.42
CA THR A 238 59.46 18.94 -20.26
C THR A 238 60.00 20.26 -19.76
#